data_AF-A0A1G2Q3I4-F1
#
_entry.id   AF-A0A1G2Q3I4-F1
#
_cell.length_a   1.000
_cell.length_b   1.000
_cell.length_c   1.000
_cell.angle_alpha   90.00
_cell.angle_beta   90.00
_cell.angle_gamma   90.00
#
_symmetry.space_group_name_H-M   'P 1'
#
loop_
_entity.id
_entity.type
_entity.pdbx_description
1 polymer ?
#
loop_
_entity_poly.entity_id
_entity_poly.type
_entity_poly.pdbx_seq_one_letter_code
_entity_poly.pdbx_strand_id
1 'polypeptide(L)'
;MFDYLYLIRKLFQYKAKSVKDFVEFMKREGEGCTVAVEPYTAAKVSAETLVGVIADFHYMLEFTATTIRGRKIKVIYRQRLFMRFGSDRGYADAKNRRNAAIRLFLLGEQKVQELQAKLPKASVNLIGPNGRPMDDAMFAELHKDAVACGVSA
;
A
#
# COMPACT_ATOMS: atom_id res chain seq x y z
N MET A 1 11.92 28.18 -13.12
CA MET A 1 10.58 27.99 -13.71
C MET A 1 9.78 27.14 -12.73
N PHE A 2 8.96 27.79 -11.89
CA PHE A 2 8.17 27.09 -10.87
C PHE A 2 7.09 26.27 -11.56
N ASP A 3 7.08 24.97 -11.26
CA ASP A 3 6.22 23.99 -11.90
C ASP A 3 4.78 24.18 -11.41
N TYR A 4 4.05 25.13 -12.00
CA TYR A 4 2.67 25.50 -11.63
C TYR A 4 1.73 24.28 -11.64
N LEU A 5 2.01 23.30 -12.50
CA LEU A 5 1.33 22.00 -12.54
C LEU A 5 1.56 21.16 -11.28
N TYR A 6 2.74 21.22 -10.67
CA TYR A 6 3.05 20.55 -9.39
C TYR A 6 2.32 21.22 -8.22
N LEU A 7 2.19 22.55 -8.23
CA LEU A 7 1.46 23.31 -7.22
C LEU A 7 -0.06 23.03 -7.29
N ILE A 8 -0.64 23.01 -8.48
CA ILE A 8 -2.07 22.68 -8.69
C ILE A 8 -2.37 21.23 -8.32
N ARG A 9 -1.45 20.29 -8.60
CA ARG A 9 -1.59 18.89 -8.15
C ARG A 9 -1.57 18.75 -6.63
N LYS A 10 -0.83 19.60 -5.91
CA LYS A 10 -0.85 19.63 -4.42
C LYS A 10 -2.13 20.26 -3.85
N LEU A 11 -2.77 21.19 -4.55
CA LEU A 11 -3.98 21.88 -4.07
C LEU A 11 -5.20 20.95 -3.92
N PHE A 12 -5.19 19.78 -4.57
CA PHE A 12 -6.25 18.76 -4.45
C PHE A 12 -5.75 17.47 -3.79
N GLN A 13 -4.73 17.54 -2.93
CA GLN A 13 -4.24 16.38 -2.18
C GLN A 13 -4.63 16.49 -0.71
N TYR A 14 -5.43 15.54 -0.23
CA TYR A 14 -5.74 15.41 1.19
C TYR A 14 -4.90 14.29 1.80
N LYS A 15 -4.21 14.57 2.90
CA LYS A 15 -3.44 13.55 3.65
C LYS A 15 -4.22 13.17 4.91
N ALA A 16 -4.88 12.03 4.88
CA ALA A 16 -5.62 11.53 6.02
C ALA A 16 -4.65 11.07 7.12
N LYS A 17 -5.02 11.29 8.39
CA LYS A 17 -4.18 10.95 9.55
C LYS A 17 -4.46 9.55 10.09
N SER A 18 -5.58 8.94 9.72
CA SER A 18 -6.00 7.61 10.15
C SER A 18 -6.90 6.94 9.12
N VAL A 19 -7.11 5.61 9.25
CA VAL A 19 -8.12 4.89 8.46
C VAL A 19 -9.52 5.49 8.66
N LYS A 20 -9.86 5.90 9.89
CA LYS A 20 -11.17 6.49 10.19
C LYS A 20 -11.37 7.81 9.44
N ASP A 21 -10.38 8.70 9.52
CA ASP A 21 -10.34 9.98 8.83
C ASP A 21 -10.43 9.81 7.29
N PHE A 22 -9.70 8.83 6.76
CA PHE A 22 -9.78 8.45 5.35
C PHE A 22 -11.19 7.99 4.95
N VAL A 23 -11.79 7.08 5.72
CA VAL A 23 -13.13 6.55 5.45
C VAL A 23 -14.21 7.64 5.57
N GLU A 24 -14.11 8.52 6.56
CA GLU A 24 -15.05 9.64 6.75
C GLU A 24 -14.97 10.63 5.59
N PHE A 25 -13.77 10.98 5.15
CA PHE A 25 -13.56 11.81 3.96
C PHE A 25 -14.21 11.18 2.72
N MET A 26 -13.99 9.88 2.53
CA MET A 26 -14.54 9.13 1.39
C MET A 26 -16.06 9.05 1.40
N LYS A 27 -16.68 8.87 2.58
CA LYS A 27 -18.14 8.87 2.73
C LYS A 27 -18.74 10.24 2.40
N ARG A 28 -18.04 11.33 2.72
CA ARG A 28 -18.49 12.71 2.45
C ARG A 28 -18.49 13.05 0.96
N GLU A 29 -17.49 12.57 0.21
CA GLU A 29 -17.30 12.92 -1.21
C GLU A 29 -18.30 12.22 -2.15
N GLY A 30 -19.03 11.21 -1.66
CA GLY A 30 -20.14 10.57 -2.36
C GLY A 30 -19.75 9.34 -3.20
N GLU A 31 -20.72 8.84 -3.96
CA GLU A 31 -20.63 7.55 -4.66
C GLU A 31 -19.66 7.56 -5.85
N GLY A 32 -19.02 6.42 -6.10
CA GLY A 32 -18.14 6.19 -7.26
C GLY A 32 -16.64 6.43 -7.03
N CYS A 33 -16.21 6.60 -5.78
CA CYS A 33 -14.78 6.71 -5.50
C CYS A 33 -14.04 5.38 -5.79
N THR A 34 -12.84 5.47 -6.35
CA THR A 34 -11.92 4.32 -6.49
C THR A 34 -10.79 4.46 -5.49
N VAL A 35 -10.53 3.39 -4.73
CA VAL A 35 -9.44 3.26 -3.77
C VAL A 35 -8.43 2.25 -4.30
N ALA A 36 -7.20 2.69 -4.45
CA ALA A 36 -6.04 1.85 -4.68
C ALA A 36 -5.31 1.65 -3.35
N VAL A 37 -5.00 0.41 -3.01
CA VAL A 37 -4.16 0.03 -1.88
C VAL A 37 -2.86 -0.49 -2.44
N GLU A 38 -1.76 0.22 -2.19
CA GLU A 38 -0.44 -0.08 -2.75
C GLU A 38 0.52 -0.57 -1.65
N PRO A 39 1.06 -1.79 -1.77
CA PRO A 39 2.17 -2.26 -0.95
C PRO A 39 3.40 -1.36 -1.14
N TYR A 40 3.96 -0.89 -0.04
CA TYR A 40 5.10 0.02 -0.04
C TYR A 40 6.12 -0.42 1.01
N THR A 41 7.39 -0.47 0.62
CA THR A 41 8.51 -0.76 1.55
C THR A 41 9.44 0.44 1.59
N ALA A 42 9.81 0.87 2.80
CA ALA A 42 10.84 1.88 2.98
C ALA A 42 11.90 1.38 3.96
N ALA A 43 13.17 1.50 3.60
CA ALA A 43 14.27 1.30 4.53
C ALA A 43 14.48 2.58 5.34
N LYS A 44 14.53 2.46 6.68
CA LYS A 44 15.01 3.53 7.55
C LYS A 44 16.50 3.34 7.75
N VAL A 45 17.28 4.00 6.92
CA VAL A 45 18.74 3.87 6.90
C VAL A 45 19.35 4.79 7.97
N SER A 46 20.16 4.25 8.87
CA SER A 46 20.97 5.06 9.81
C SER A 46 22.34 5.45 9.21
N ALA A 47 22.85 4.69 8.23
CA ALA A 47 24.02 5.02 7.42
C ALA A 47 23.95 4.30 6.06
N GLU A 48 24.02 5.04 4.94
CA GLU A 48 24.18 4.44 3.62
C GLU A 48 25.60 3.90 3.51
N THR A 49 25.76 2.57 3.54
CA THR A 49 27.04 1.96 3.19
C THR A 49 27.05 1.77 1.67
N LEU A 50 28.12 2.18 1.00
CA LEU A 50 28.30 2.18 -0.47
C LEU A 50 28.08 0.82 -1.17
N VAL A 51 27.76 -0.24 -0.42
CA VAL A 51 27.68 -1.64 -0.85
C VAL A 51 26.46 -2.34 -0.18
N GLY A 52 25.26 -1.75 -0.30
CA GLY A 52 23.97 -2.35 0.14
C GLY A 52 23.41 -1.75 1.43
N VAL A 53 22.15 -2.08 1.75
CA VAL A 53 21.39 -1.52 2.88
C VAL A 53 21.13 -2.58 3.93
N ILE A 54 21.70 -2.39 5.12
CA ILE A 54 21.29 -3.06 6.36
C ILE A 54 20.48 -2.04 7.16
N ALA A 55 19.21 -2.32 7.40
CA ALA A 55 18.29 -1.35 7.98
C ALA A 55 17.05 -2.01 8.60
N ASP A 56 16.28 -1.19 9.30
CA ASP A 56 14.88 -1.48 9.57
C ASP A 56 14.06 -1.21 8.31
N PHE A 57 13.48 -2.27 7.74
CA PHE A 57 12.53 -2.20 6.64
C PHE A 57 11.12 -2.05 7.18
N HIS A 58 10.45 -0.98 6.77
CA HIS A 58 9.07 -0.66 7.12
C HIS A 58 8.16 -1.11 5.99
N TYR A 59 7.28 -2.07 6.28
CA TYR A 59 6.28 -2.60 5.36
C TYR A 59 4.95 -1.89 5.61
N MET A 60 4.45 -1.21 4.59
CA MET A 60 3.34 -0.27 4.69
C MET A 60 2.35 -0.48 3.55
N LEU A 61 1.12 -0.01 3.75
CA LEU A 61 0.14 0.19 2.68
C LEU A 61 -0.09 1.68 2.47
N GLU A 62 -0.05 2.12 1.22
CA GLU A 62 -0.53 3.43 0.81
C GLU A 62 -1.93 3.30 0.22
N PHE A 63 -2.87 4.04 0.78
CA PHE A 63 -4.24 4.13 0.30
C PHE A 63 -4.36 5.42 -0.50
N THR A 64 -4.63 5.29 -1.80
CA THR A 64 -4.91 6.41 -2.69
C THR A 64 -6.37 6.34 -3.12
N ALA A 65 -7.14 7.40 -2.90
CA ALA A 65 -8.47 7.52 -3.48
C ALA A 65 -8.57 8.66 -4.50
N THR A 66 -9.38 8.45 -5.54
CA THR A 66 -9.76 9.50 -6.50
C THR A 66 -11.28 9.66 -6.51
N THR A 67 -11.76 10.88 -6.28
CA THR A 67 -13.18 11.24 -6.30
C THR A 67 -13.62 11.67 -7.70
N ILE A 68 -14.88 11.40 -8.08
CA ILE A 68 -15.38 11.70 -9.44
C ILE A 68 -16.04 13.09 -9.55
N ARG A 69 -16.48 13.70 -8.44
CA ARG A 69 -17.28 14.94 -8.47
C ARG A 69 -16.42 16.18 -8.76
N GLY A 70 -16.27 16.54 -10.04
CA GLY A 70 -15.80 17.84 -10.54
C GLY A 70 -14.35 18.24 -10.19
N ARG A 71 -13.72 17.60 -9.20
CA ARG A 71 -12.34 17.79 -8.76
C ARG A 71 -11.79 16.42 -8.39
N LYS A 72 -10.72 16.00 -9.06
CA LYS A 72 -9.98 14.79 -8.69
C LYS A 72 -9.19 15.10 -7.42
N ILE A 73 -9.78 14.85 -6.25
CA ILE A 73 -9.05 14.95 -4.98
C ILE A 73 -8.31 13.64 -4.76
N LYS A 74 -6.98 13.72 -4.62
CA LYS A 74 -6.13 12.59 -4.26
C LYS A 74 -6.06 12.49 -2.74
N VAL A 75 -6.76 11.54 -2.15
CA VAL A 75 -6.70 11.25 -0.71
C VAL A 75 -5.58 10.24 -0.50
N ILE A 76 -4.57 10.56 0.31
CA ILE A 76 -3.47 9.64 0.64
C ILE A 76 -3.48 9.34 2.13
N TYR A 77 -3.48 8.06 2.48
CA TYR A 77 -3.20 7.56 3.82
C TYR A 77 -2.08 6.52 3.76
N ARG A 78 -1.18 6.49 4.74
CA ARG A 78 -0.14 5.47 4.85
C ARG A 78 -0.27 4.75 6.18
N GLN A 79 -0.41 3.43 6.13
CA GLN A 79 -0.44 2.59 7.31
C GLN A 79 0.80 1.72 7.36
N ARG A 80 1.59 1.83 8.43
CA ARG A 80 2.63 0.84 8.71
C ARG A 80 1.99 -0.41 9.30
N LEU A 81 2.30 -1.55 8.72
CA LEU A 81 1.81 -2.85 9.16
C LEU A 81 2.81 -3.53 10.08
N PHE A 82 4.07 -3.63 9.65
CA PHE A 82 5.13 -4.24 10.47
C PHE A 82 6.51 -3.70 10.07
N MET A 83 7.50 -4.01 10.89
CA MET A 83 8.91 -3.73 10.61
C MET A 83 9.73 -5.01 10.64
N ARG A 84 10.87 -4.98 9.95
CA ARG A 84 11.84 -6.06 9.94
C ARG A 84 13.25 -5.50 9.82
N PHE A 85 14.12 -5.81 10.76
CA PHE A 85 15.55 -5.60 10.58
C PHE A 85 16.12 -6.63 9.59
N GLY A 86 16.92 -6.22 8.63
CA GLY A 86 17.56 -7.17 7.71
C GLY A 86 18.45 -6.50 6.68
N SER A 87 18.70 -7.20 5.57
CA SER A 87 19.53 -6.70 4.49
C SER A 87 18.86 -6.83 3.12
N ASP A 88 19.09 -5.86 2.24
CA ASP A 88 18.75 -5.96 0.83
C ASP A 88 19.74 -6.85 0.04
N ARG A 89 20.82 -7.33 0.66
CA ARG A 89 21.83 -8.22 0.06
C ARG A 89 21.91 -9.60 0.72
N GLY A 90 22.42 -10.55 -0.05
CA GLY A 90 22.73 -11.91 0.39
C GLY A 90 21.63 -12.95 0.17
N TYR A 91 22.03 -14.16 -0.23
CA TYR A 91 21.16 -15.34 -0.32
C TYR A 91 20.51 -15.68 1.02
N ALA A 92 21.21 -15.41 2.13
CA ALA A 92 20.74 -15.70 3.48
C ALA A 92 19.44 -14.97 3.86
N ASP A 93 19.22 -13.74 3.36
CA ASP A 93 18.02 -12.95 3.70
C ASP A 93 16.93 -12.99 2.60
N ALA A 94 17.20 -13.65 1.47
CA ALA A 94 16.28 -13.73 0.33
C ALA A 94 14.94 -14.40 0.71
N LYS A 95 15.00 -15.50 1.47
CA LYS A 95 13.79 -16.18 1.98
C LYS A 95 12.97 -15.27 2.89
N ASN A 96 13.61 -14.56 3.81
CA ASN A 96 12.92 -13.64 4.72
C ASN A 96 12.30 -12.46 3.97
N ARG A 97 12.96 -11.94 2.92
CA ARG A 97 12.40 -10.88 2.07
C ARG A 97 11.15 -11.37 1.33
N ARG A 98 11.21 -12.58 0.76
CA ARG A 98 10.05 -13.21 0.11
C ARG A 98 8.90 -13.38 1.10
N ASN A 99 9.17 -13.95 2.28
CA ASN A 99 8.15 -14.15 3.31
C ASN A 99 7.53 -12.82 3.78
N ALA A 100 8.34 -11.77 3.95
CA ALA A 100 7.84 -10.45 4.32
C ALA A 100 6.98 -9.82 3.20
N ALA A 101 7.36 -9.99 1.93
CA ALA A 101 6.54 -9.54 0.81
C ALA A 101 5.19 -10.26 0.79
N ILE A 102 5.17 -11.60 0.87
CA ILE A 102 3.94 -12.40 0.94
C ILE A 102 3.05 -11.90 2.09
N ARG A 103 3.63 -11.73 3.28
CA ARG A 103 2.90 -11.23 4.45
C ARG A 103 2.30 -9.84 4.23
N LEU A 104 3.05 -8.93 3.59
CA LEU A 104 2.56 -7.60 3.25
C LEU A 104 1.34 -7.67 2.33
N PHE A 105 1.36 -8.53 1.31
CA PHE A 105 0.23 -8.71 0.40
C PHE A 105 -0.99 -9.34 1.10
N LEU A 106 -0.81 -10.35 1.96
CA LEU A 106 -1.91 -10.95 2.73
C LEU A 106 -2.59 -9.94 3.68
N LEU A 107 -1.79 -9.13 4.38
CA LEU A 107 -2.32 -8.03 5.20
C LEU A 107 -3.00 -6.95 4.34
N GLY A 108 -2.51 -6.73 3.12
CA GLY A 108 -3.13 -5.88 2.11
C GLY A 108 -4.53 -6.36 1.72
N GLU A 109 -4.67 -7.66 1.44
CA GLU A 109 -5.95 -8.30 1.13
C GLU A 109 -6.96 -8.13 2.27
N GLN A 110 -6.55 -8.44 3.51
CA GLN A 110 -7.39 -8.23 4.70
C GLN A 110 -7.87 -6.78 4.82
N LYS A 111 -6.96 -5.82 4.59
CA LYS A 111 -7.31 -4.39 4.66
C LYS A 111 -8.23 -3.93 3.54
N VAL A 112 -8.10 -4.50 2.34
CA VAL A 112 -9.03 -4.25 1.24
C VAL A 112 -10.43 -4.75 1.59
N GLN A 113 -10.56 -5.98 2.12
CA GLN A 113 -11.85 -6.52 2.58
C GLN A 113 -12.47 -5.64 3.68
N GLU A 114 -11.68 -5.21 4.67
CA GLU A 114 -12.14 -4.28 5.72
C GLU A 114 -12.62 -2.93 5.15
N LEU A 115 -11.95 -2.41 4.12
CA LEU A 115 -12.32 -1.15 3.47
C LEU A 115 -13.56 -1.29 2.59
N GLN A 116 -13.68 -2.39 1.84
CA GLN A 116 -14.89 -2.70 1.06
C GLN A 116 -16.12 -2.76 1.96
N ALA A 117 -16.02 -3.40 3.13
CA ALA A 117 -17.10 -3.43 4.11
C ALA A 117 -17.48 -2.04 4.65
N LYS A 118 -16.50 -1.13 4.78
CA LYS A 118 -16.72 0.25 5.27
C LYS A 118 -17.19 1.21 4.17
N LEU A 119 -16.89 0.90 2.92
CA LEU A 119 -17.14 1.71 1.72
C LEU A 119 -17.79 0.84 0.62
N PRO A 120 -19.01 0.30 0.84
CA PRO A 120 -19.62 -0.67 -0.08
C PRO A 120 -19.94 -0.11 -1.46
N LYS A 121 -19.92 1.21 -1.63
CA LYS A 121 -20.17 1.92 -2.89
C LYS A 121 -18.88 2.35 -3.61
N ALA A 122 -17.71 2.01 -3.07
CA ALA A 122 -16.41 2.32 -3.66
C ALA A 122 -15.77 1.06 -4.23
N SER A 123 -15.10 1.18 -5.37
CA SER A 123 -14.21 0.12 -5.86
C SER A 123 -12.91 0.20 -5.06
N VAL A 124 -12.55 -0.86 -4.35
CA VAL A 124 -11.31 -0.93 -3.55
C VAL A 124 -10.47 -2.07 -4.10
N ASN A 125 -9.27 -1.74 -4.59
CA ASN A 125 -8.38 -2.67 -5.26
C ASN A 125 -7.01 -2.71 -4.58
N LEU A 126 -6.47 -3.92 -4.37
CA LEU A 126 -5.07 -4.11 -4.03
C LEU A 126 -4.24 -4.03 -5.30
N ILE A 127 -3.21 -3.20 -5.33
CA ILE A 127 -2.29 -3.11 -6.46
C ILE A 127 -1.20 -4.15 -6.29
N GLY A 128 -1.07 -5.01 -7.29
CA GLY A 128 -0.09 -6.06 -7.38
C GLY A 128 1.32 -5.54 -7.73
N PRO A 129 2.33 -6.43 -7.71
CA PRO A 129 3.71 -6.08 -8.02
C PRO A 129 3.92 -5.62 -9.48
N ASN A 130 2.96 -5.92 -10.37
CA ASN A 130 2.95 -5.47 -11.76
C ASN A 130 2.38 -4.04 -11.94
N GLY A 131 2.01 -3.36 -10.84
CA GLY A 131 1.41 -2.03 -10.87
C GLY A 131 -0.06 -2.00 -11.31
N ARG A 132 -0.73 -3.15 -11.39
CA ARG A 132 -2.15 -3.28 -11.74
C ARG A 132 -2.96 -3.84 -10.57
N PRO A 133 -4.28 -3.62 -10.51
CA PRO A 133 -5.15 -4.34 -9.58
C PRO A 133 -4.90 -5.85 -9.63
N MET A 134 -4.79 -6.49 -8.48
CA MET A 134 -4.72 -7.95 -8.39
C MET A 134 -6.04 -8.56 -8.86
N ASP A 135 -5.94 -9.57 -9.72
CA ASP A 135 -7.07 -10.40 -10.12
C ASP A 135 -7.13 -11.69 -9.29
N ASP A 136 -8.19 -12.48 -9.49
CA ASP A 136 -8.41 -13.73 -8.74
C ASP A 136 -7.26 -14.73 -8.91
N ALA A 137 -6.60 -14.75 -10.07
CA ALA A 137 -5.45 -15.62 -10.32
C ALA A 137 -4.24 -15.19 -9.47
N MET A 138 -3.98 -13.88 -9.38
CA MET A 138 -2.93 -13.34 -8.54
C MET A 138 -3.19 -13.57 -7.04
N PHE A 139 -4.44 -13.49 -6.60
CA PHE A 139 -4.81 -13.87 -5.21
C PHE A 139 -4.61 -15.36 -4.96
N ALA A 140 -5.03 -16.22 -5.89
CA ALA A 140 -4.81 -17.67 -5.77
C ALA A 140 -3.32 -18.02 -5.70
N GLU A 141 -2.48 -17.38 -6.50
CA GLU A 141 -1.03 -17.54 -6.46
C GLU A 141 -0.44 -17.05 -5.13
N LEU A 142 -0.86 -15.89 -4.63
CA LEU A 142 -0.45 -15.37 -3.32
C LEU A 142 -0.73 -16.38 -2.19
N HIS A 143 -1.95 -16.94 -2.14
CA HIS A 143 -2.33 -17.92 -1.12
C HIS A 143 -1.55 -19.24 -1.25
N LYS A 144 -1.28 -19.68 -2.48
CA LYS A 144 -0.42 -20.85 -2.74
C LYS A 144 1.01 -20.61 -2.23
N ASP A 145 1.57 -19.43 -2.51
CA ASP A 145 2.90 -19.03 -2.05
C ASP A 145 2.97 -18.89 -0.54
N ALA A 146 1.91 -18.38 0.10
CA ALA A 146 1.77 -18.30 1.54
C ALA A 146 1.83 -19.67 2.21
N VAL A 147 1.08 -20.64 1.69
CA VAL A 147 1.10 -22.04 2.17
C VAL A 147 2.49 -22.66 1.98
N ALA A 148 3.08 -22.53 0.78
CA ALA A 148 4.40 -23.08 0.49
C ALA A 148 5.51 -22.50 1.37
N CYS A 149 5.38 -21.23 1.76
CA CYS A 149 6.36 -20.52 2.59
C CYS A 149 6.06 -20.58 4.10
N GLY A 150 4.92 -21.14 4.52
CA GLY A 150 4.46 -21.17 5.91
C GLY A 150 4.18 -19.77 6.48
N VAL A 151 3.69 -18.85 5.65
CA VAL A 151 3.43 -17.44 6.02
C VAL A 151 1.92 -17.23 6.15
N SER A 152 1.51 -16.59 7.23
CA SER A 152 0.14 -16.07 7.43
C SER A 152 0.18 -14.55 7.60
N ALA A 153 -0.97 -13.90 7.42
CA ALA A 153 -1.15 -12.47 7.72
C ALA A 153 -0.84 -12.18 9.21
#